data_AF-A0A1H0AWC0-F1
#
_entry.id   AF-A0A1H0AWC0-F1
#
_cell.length_a   1.000
_cell.length_b   1.000
_cell.length_c   1.000
_cell.angle_alpha   90.00
_cell.angle_beta   90.00
_cell.angle_gamma   90.00
#
_symmetry.space_group_name_H-M   'P 1'
#
loop_
_entity.id
_entity.type
_entity.pdbx_description
1 polymer ?
#
loop_
_entity_poly.entity_id
_entity_poly.type
_entity_poly.pdbx_seq_one_letter_code
_entity_poly.pdbx_strand_id
1 'polypeptide(L)'
;MKTDTTNATFSLPVYRSDALSVVNGANLGDPLSFADELVPSDVYRLAPQVQMARLSVHPRNDGTLVVAPDTAAGSAGAQLHLDSCLTFMSPDGQTTEMLILVEVDGDGGVTEVYALPLAAMQPRTDYALVTIDRDSTRARLAELACVSFTRGTHITLANGAQKRIEDLRVGDRVLTRDEGPQEIRWIGQNTVRAVGEYAPIVITAGTLHNAHDLIVSPEHRLFIYQRSDALGAGRSELLVRARHLVNGSSVYRQDGGFVDYFQLLFDSHQIIYAEGIAAETLLVDPRTRPALPAELAETLSAGLNAHGHKPHMAYEVQESLLDRPDAAEILRRASTR
;
A
#
# COMPACT_ATOMS: atom_id res chain seq x y z
N MET A 1 -10.91 25.46 18.11
CA MET A 1 -10.88 25.01 16.70
C MET A 1 -9.77 23.98 16.63
N LYS A 2 -10.10 22.70 16.81
CA LYS A 2 -9.10 21.62 16.75
C LYS A 2 -8.61 21.57 15.30
N THR A 3 -7.34 21.85 15.08
CA THR A 3 -6.66 21.58 13.82
C THR A 3 -6.85 20.10 13.52
N ASP A 4 -7.63 19.82 12.48
CA ASP A 4 -7.77 18.48 11.92
C ASP A 4 -6.37 18.08 11.47
N THR A 5 -5.77 17.12 12.17
CA THR A 5 -4.50 16.51 11.77
C THR A 5 -4.74 15.96 10.38
N THR A 6 -4.22 16.62 9.35
CA THR A 6 -4.35 16.21 7.95
C THR A 6 -3.83 14.79 7.82
N ASN A 7 -4.74 13.83 7.66
CA ASN A 7 -4.36 12.45 7.33
C ASN A 7 -3.73 12.47 5.94
N ALA A 8 -2.73 11.60 5.74
CA ALA A 8 -2.00 11.59 4.47
C ALA A 8 -2.94 11.18 3.32
N THR A 9 -3.01 12.02 2.29
CA THR A 9 -3.63 11.66 1.01
C THR A 9 -2.85 10.52 0.37
N PHE A 10 -3.56 9.58 -0.26
CA PHE A 10 -2.96 8.54 -1.07
C PHE A 10 -3.62 8.46 -2.44
N SER A 11 -2.90 7.89 -3.41
CA SER A 11 -3.35 7.81 -4.80
C SER A 11 -3.66 6.37 -5.19
N LEU A 12 -4.78 6.19 -5.89
CA LEU A 12 -5.24 4.92 -6.44
C LEU A 12 -5.27 5.02 -7.97
N PRO A 13 -4.60 4.10 -8.70
CA PRO A 13 -4.73 4.02 -10.16
C PRO A 13 -6.04 3.28 -10.50
N VAL A 14 -7.04 4.01 -10.97
CA VAL A 14 -8.38 3.45 -11.22
C VAL A 14 -8.80 3.56 -12.68
N TYR A 15 -9.59 2.60 -13.12
CA TYR A 15 -10.46 2.74 -14.29
C TYR A 15 -11.77 3.45 -13.89
N ARG A 16 -12.37 4.16 -14.83
CA ARG A 16 -13.77 4.61 -14.71
C ARG A 16 -14.72 3.50 -15.14
N SER A 17 -15.99 3.60 -14.80
CA SER A 17 -17.04 2.62 -15.12
C SER A 17 -17.06 2.23 -16.60
N ASP A 18 -16.91 3.20 -17.50
CA ASP A 18 -16.93 3.03 -18.96
C ASP A 18 -15.72 2.28 -19.54
N ALA A 19 -14.68 2.03 -18.74
CA ALA A 19 -13.49 1.30 -19.16
C ALA A 19 -13.75 -0.19 -19.40
N LEU A 20 -14.70 -0.77 -18.67
CA LEU A 20 -15.10 -2.16 -18.77
C LEU A 20 -16.59 -2.21 -19.11
N SER A 21 -16.94 -3.04 -20.10
CA SER A 21 -18.34 -3.29 -20.45
C SER A 21 -18.60 -4.78 -20.59
N VAL A 22 -19.84 -5.18 -20.32
CA VAL A 22 -20.27 -6.57 -20.49
C VAL A 22 -20.35 -6.88 -21.98
N VAL A 23 -19.55 -7.85 -22.43
CA VAL A 23 -19.55 -8.34 -23.82
C VAL A 23 -20.34 -9.63 -24.00
N ASN A 24 -20.69 -10.28 -22.90
CA ASN A 24 -21.56 -11.46 -22.87
C ASN A 24 -22.15 -11.61 -21.46
N GLY A 25 -23.45 -11.84 -21.32
CA GLY A 25 -24.09 -11.94 -20.00
C GLY A 25 -25.49 -11.34 -19.95
N ALA A 26 -26.03 -11.25 -18.74
CA ALA A 26 -27.34 -10.67 -18.46
C ALA A 26 -27.38 -9.16 -18.72
N ASN A 27 -26.30 -8.45 -18.38
CA ASN A 27 -26.20 -7.00 -18.53
C ASN A 27 -25.46 -6.58 -19.82
N LEU A 28 -25.66 -7.32 -20.92
CA LEU A 28 -24.92 -7.11 -22.18
C LEU A 28 -24.93 -5.65 -22.63
N GLY A 29 -23.74 -5.06 -22.78
CA GLY A 29 -23.52 -3.68 -23.20
C GLY A 29 -23.39 -2.67 -22.06
N ASP A 30 -23.76 -3.05 -20.84
CA ASP A 30 -23.69 -2.16 -19.69
C ASP A 30 -22.23 -1.98 -19.22
N PRO A 31 -21.88 -0.78 -18.71
CA PRO A 31 -20.58 -0.54 -18.10
C PRO A 31 -20.46 -1.28 -16.76
N LEU A 32 -19.25 -1.32 -16.20
CA LEU A 32 -19.05 -1.80 -14.84
C LEU A 32 -19.77 -0.89 -13.83
N SER A 33 -20.48 -1.49 -12.89
CA SER A 33 -21.27 -0.80 -11.87
C SER A 33 -20.95 -1.30 -10.45
N PHE A 34 -21.75 -0.89 -9.47
CA PHE A 34 -21.69 -1.31 -8.07
C PHE A 34 -22.44 -2.64 -7.84
N ALA A 35 -22.17 -3.30 -6.71
CA ALA A 35 -22.52 -4.69 -6.43
C ALA A 35 -23.98 -5.09 -6.69
N ASP A 36 -24.93 -4.20 -6.40
CA ASP A 36 -26.36 -4.51 -6.54
C ASP A 36 -26.82 -4.58 -8.01
N GLU A 37 -26.04 -4.04 -8.95
CA GLU A 37 -26.30 -4.09 -10.39
C GLU A 37 -25.46 -5.16 -11.11
N LEU A 38 -24.46 -5.74 -10.43
CA LEU A 38 -23.57 -6.73 -11.02
C LEU A 38 -24.17 -8.14 -10.98
N VAL A 39 -23.94 -8.91 -12.05
CA VAL A 39 -24.40 -10.29 -12.17
C VAL A 39 -23.21 -11.24 -12.31
N PRO A 40 -23.02 -12.21 -11.38
CA PRO A 40 -22.01 -13.25 -11.56
C PRO A 40 -22.22 -14.01 -12.87
N SER A 41 -21.13 -14.39 -13.53
CA SER A 41 -21.05 -14.96 -14.89
C SER A 41 -21.11 -13.96 -16.04
N ASP A 42 -21.38 -12.69 -15.79
CA ASP A 42 -21.20 -11.66 -16.83
C ASP A 42 -19.71 -11.57 -17.21
N VAL A 43 -19.46 -11.45 -18.50
CA VAL A 43 -18.12 -11.38 -19.09
C VAL A 43 -17.84 -9.95 -19.48
N TYR A 44 -16.85 -9.35 -18.83
CA TYR A 44 -16.42 -7.99 -19.06
C TYR A 44 -15.20 -7.95 -19.97
N ARG A 45 -15.07 -6.88 -20.75
CA ARG A 45 -13.89 -6.61 -21.55
C ARG A 45 -13.39 -5.19 -21.31
N LEU A 46 -12.09 -5.08 -21.06
CA LEU A 46 -11.41 -3.80 -20.95
C LEU A 46 -11.25 -3.15 -22.34
N ALA A 47 -11.59 -1.87 -22.43
CA ALA A 47 -11.49 -1.09 -23.66
C ALA A 47 -10.04 -1.02 -24.20
N PRO A 48 -9.82 -0.99 -25.53
CA PRO A 48 -8.49 -1.13 -26.14
C PRO A 48 -7.45 -0.05 -25.82
N GLN A 49 -7.89 1.17 -25.45
CA GLN A 49 -7.04 2.34 -25.27
C GLN A 49 -7.27 3.05 -23.93
N VAL A 50 -7.79 2.33 -22.94
CA VAL A 50 -8.05 2.94 -21.63
C VAL A 50 -6.75 3.14 -20.85
N GLN A 51 -6.65 4.29 -20.19
CA GLN A 51 -5.61 4.58 -19.23
C GLN A 51 -6.24 4.67 -17.84
N MET A 52 -5.52 4.18 -16.83
CA MET A 52 -5.92 4.42 -15.45
C MET A 52 -5.74 5.89 -15.12
N ALA A 53 -6.72 6.46 -14.44
CA ALA A 53 -6.65 7.79 -13.89
C ALA A 53 -6.23 7.73 -12.42
N ARG A 54 -5.55 8.77 -11.95
CA ARG A 54 -5.19 8.91 -10.54
C ARG A 54 -6.38 9.42 -9.74
N LEU A 55 -6.92 8.58 -8.87
CA LEU A 55 -7.88 8.97 -7.86
C LEU A 55 -7.15 9.25 -6.54
N SER A 56 -7.04 10.51 -6.15
CA SER A 56 -6.45 10.89 -4.86
C SER A 56 -7.53 10.85 -3.77
N VAL A 57 -7.24 10.17 -2.67
CA VAL A 57 -8.19 9.87 -1.58
C VAL A 57 -7.63 10.31 -0.24
N HIS A 58 -8.47 10.99 0.54
CA HIS A 58 -8.21 11.39 1.91
C HIS A 58 -9.08 10.57 2.88
N PRO A 59 -8.48 9.69 3.70
CA PRO A 59 -9.22 8.91 4.69
C PRO A 59 -9.53 9.78 5.92
N ARG A 60 -10.78 9.76 6.38
CA ARG A 60 -11.20 10.42 7.62
C ARG A 60 -11.16 9.45 8.79
N ASN A 61 -11.13 9.99 10.00
CA ASN A 61 -11.03 9.20 11.25
C ASN A 61 -12.27 8.34 11.53
N ASP A 62 -13.42 8.69 10.95
CA ASP A 62 -14.65 7.90 10.99
C ASP A 62 -14.68 6.76 9.95
N GLY A 63 -13.57 6.57 9.21
CA GLY A 63 -13.44 5.55 8.15
C GLY A 63 -14.10 5.95 6.83
N THR A 64 -14.66 7.16 6.71
CA THR A 64 -15.13 7.67 5.42
C THR A 64 -13.94 8.03 4.53
N LEU A 65 -14.10 7.78 3.22
CA LEU A 65 -13.12 8.17 2.22
C LEU A 65 -13.66 9.36 1.44
N VAL A 66 -12.80 10.33 1.18
CA VAL A 66 -13.17 11.55 0.44
C VAL A 66 -12.16 11.80 -0.67
N VAL A 67 -12.64 12.20 -1.84
CA VAL A 67 -11.78 12.58 -2.96
C VAL A 67 -10.98 13.84 -2.60
N ALA A 68 -9.66 13.77 -2.76
CA ALA A 68 -8.76 14.88 -2.45
C ALA A 68 -8.68 15.91 -3.61
N PRO A 69 -8.32 17.18 -3.32
CA PRO A 69 -8.29 18.25 -4.33
C PRO A 69 -7.28 18.05 -5.48
N ASP A 70 -6.21 17.28 -5.25
CA ASP A 70 -5.14 17.03 -6.21
C ASP A 70 -5.43 15.82 -7.12
N THR A 71 -6.66 15.30 -7.11
CA THR A 71 -7.05 14.15 -7.92
C THR A 71 -7.06 14.45 -9.43
N ALA A 72 -6.86 13.42 -10.27
CA ALA A 72 -7.08 13.49 -11.71
C ALA A 72 -8.45 12.91 -12.13
N ALA A 73 -9.09 12.13 -11.25
CA ALA A 73 -10.43 11.58 -11.42
C ALA A 73 -11.33 11.87 -10.21
N GLY A 74 -12.61 12.07 -10.46
CA GLY A 74 -13.60 12.37 -9.43
C GLY A 74 -13.64 13.81 -8.95
N SER A 75 -14.66 14.09 -8.14
CA SER A 75 -14.96 15.45 -7.69
C SER A 75 -14.36 15.70 -6.31
N ALA A 76 -13.46 16.66 -6.19
CA ALA A 76 -12.84 17.01 -4.92
C ALA A 76 -13.89 17.26 -3.82
N GLY A 77 -13.74 16.58 -2.67
CA GLY A 77 -14.67 16.66 -1.55
C GLY A 77 -15.84 15.66 -1.61
N ALA A 78 -16.04 14.96 -2.73
CA ALA A 78 -17.06 13.91 -2.83
C ALA A 78 -16.71 12.72 -1.93
N GLN A 79 -17.74 12.05 -1.41
CA GLN A 79 -17.57 10.84 -0.61
C GLN A 79 -17.36 9.64 -1.54
N LEU A 80 -16.45 8.76 -1.15
CA LEU A 80 -16.20 7.48 -1.80
C LEU A 80 -16.67 6.35 -0.90
N HIS A 81 -17.57 5.53 -1.40
CA HIS A 81 -17.99 4.28 -0.78
C HIS A 81 -17.17 3.13 -1.33
N LEU A 82 -16.60 2.30 -0.46
CA LEU A 82 -16.00 1.03 -0.86
C LEU A 82 -17.11 -0.01 -0.94
N ASP A 83 -17.54 -0.33 -2.15
CA ASP A 83 -18.72 -1.15 -2.39
C ASP A 83 -18.41 -2.65 -2.36
N SER A 84 -17.45 -3.11 -3.16
CA SER A 84 -17.17 -4.54 -3.31
C SER A 84 -15.75 -4.84 -3.79
N CYS A 85 -15.28 -6.05 -3.51
CA CYS A 85 -14.14 -6.70 -4.14
C CYS A 85 -14.66 -7.75 -5.12
N LEU A 86 -14.38 -7.56 -6.40
CA LEU A 86 -14.77 -8.47 -7.48
C LEU A 86 -13.63 -9.43 -7.77
N THR A 87 -13.96 -10.70 -8.00
CA THR A 87 -13.02 -11.67 -8.59
C THR A 87 -13.40 -11.91 -10.03
N PHE A 88 -12.47 -11.62 -10.94
CA PHE A 88 -12.58 -11.95 -12.36
C PHE A 88 -11.70 -13.14 -12.70
N MET A 89 -12.12 -13.92 -13.71
CA MET A 89 -11.33 -15.01 -14.27
C MET A 89 -11.10 -14.79 -15.77
N SER A 90 -9.83 -14.82 -16.19
CA SER A 90 -9.45 -14.80 -17.61
C SER A 90 -9.59 -16.18 -18.26
N PRO A 91 -9.56 -16.29 -19.60
CA PRO A 91 -9.80 -17.56 -20.30
C PRO A 91 -8.75 -18.64 -20.04
N ASP A 92 -7.57 -18.25 -19.56
CA ASP A 92 -6.49 -19.14 -19.12
C ASP A 92 -6.68 -19.65 -17.67
N GLY A 93 -7.80 -19.30 -17.03
CA GLY A 93 -8.14 -19.71 -15.67
C GLY A 93 -7.43 -18.92 -14.57
N GLN A 94 -6.68 -17.87 -14.89
CA GLN A 94 -6.10 -16.99 -13.88
C GLN A 94 -7.18 -16.08 -13.28
N THR A 95 -7.13 -15.87 -11.97
CA THR A 95 -8.01 -14.93 -11.28
C THR A 95 -7.32 -13.60 -11.01
N THR A 96 -8.07 -12.52 -11.09
CA THR A 96 -7.66 -11.17 -10.67
C THR A 96 -8.75 -10.55 -9.81
N GLU A 97 -8.33 -9.84 -8.77
CA GLU A 97 -9.24 -9.07 -7.92
C GLU A 97 -9.32 -7.62 -8.39
N MET A 98 -10.45 -6.97 -8.14
CA MET A 98 -10.71 -5.56 -8.44
C MET A 98 -11.58 -4.94 -7.36
N LEU A 99 -11.15 -3.83 -6.77
CA LEU A 99 -11.96 -3.10 -5.78
C LEU A 99 -12.83 -2.07 -6.49
N ILE A 100 -14.09 -1.99 -6.08
CA ILE A 100 -15.09 -1.06 -6.59
C ILE A 100 -15.28 0.07 -5.59
N LEU A 101 -15.03 1.30 -6.06
CA LEU A 101 -15.24 2.53 -5.32
C LEU A 101 -16.36 3.33 -5.99
N VAL A 102 -17.35 3.74 -5.21
CA VAL A 102 -18.52 4.47 -5.72
C VAL A 102 -18.46 5.90 -5.19
N GLU A 103 -18.36 6.87 -6.10
CA GLU A 103 -18.48 8.28 -5.77
C GLU A 103 -19.95 8.64 -5.61
N VAL A 104 -20.29 9.24 -4.47
CA VAL A 104 -21.66 9.66 -4.17
C VAL A 104 -21.74 11.18 -3.97
N ASP A 105 -22.85 11.76 -4.42
CA ASP A 105 -23.18 13.16 -4.22
C ASP A 105 -23.73 13.44 -2.81
N GLY A 106 -24.12 14.69 -2.54
CA GLY A 106 -24.65 15.10 -1.24
C GLY A 106 -26.00 14.48 -0.87
N ASP A 107 -26.75 13.99 -1.85
CA ASP A 107 -28.05 13.33 -1.68
C ASP A 107 -27.91 11.79 -1.64
N GLY A 108 -26.69 11.26 -1.75
CA GLY A 108 -26.38 9.84 -1.76
C GLY A 108 -26.56 9.17 -3.13
N GLY A 109 -26.74 9.96 -4.20
CA GLY A 109 -26.81 9.48 -5.57
C GLY A 109 -25.44 9.06 -6.09
N VAL A 110 -25.38 7.95 -6.83
CA VAL A 110 -24.15 7.49 -7.50
C VAL A 110 -23.79 8.46 -8.62
N THR A 111 -22.60 9.04 -8.52
CA THR A 111 -22.06 9.97 -9.53
C THR A 111 -21.13 9.25 -10.51
N GLU A 112 -20.29 8.35 -10.00
CA GLU A 112 -19.33 7.56 -10.80
C GLU A 112 -18.94 6.29 -10.05
N VAL A 113 -18.59 5.24 -10.81
CA VAL A 113 -17.98 4.01 -10.30
C VAL A 113 -16.54 3.93 -10.79
N TYR A 114 -15.62 3.68 -9.86
CA TYR A 114 -14.21 3.46 -10.14
C TYR A 114 -13.82 2.03 -9.85
N ALA A 115 -12.99 1.47 -10.73
CA ALA A 115 -12.44 0.14 -10.64
C ALA A 115 -10.94 0.20 -10.37
N LEU A 116 -10.51 -0.29 -9.21
CA LEU A 116 -9.11 -0.42 -8.83
C LEU A 116 -8.64 -1.86 -9.09
N PRO A 117 -7.94 -2.15 -10.19
CA PRO A 117 -7.43 -3.49 -10.46
C PRO A 117 -6.27 -3.85 -9.52
N LEU A 118 -6.28 -5.04 -8.94
CA LEU A 118 -5.19 -5.54 -8.07
C LEU A 118 -4.14 -6.37 -8.83
N ALA A 119 -4.38 -6.65 -10.11
CA ALA A 119 -3.40 -7.15 -11.06
C ALA A 119 -3.66 -6.56 -12.45
N ALA A 120 -2.64 -6.61 -13.32
CA ALA A 120 -2.75 -6.10 -14.68
C ALA A 120 -3.84 -6.83 -15.48
N MET A 121 -4.75 -6.07 -16.07
CA MET A 121 -5.74 -6.57 -17.02
C MET A 121 -5.32 -6.23 -18.44
N GLN A 122 -5.47 -7.20 -19.35
CA GLN A 122 -5.09 -7.03 -20.74
C GLN A 122 -6.28 -6.51 -21.55
N PRO A 123 -6.12 -5.44 -22.34
CA PRO A 123 -7.15 -4.99 -23.25
C PRO A 123 -7.54 -6.10 -24.23
N ARG A 124 -8.82 -6.14 -24.63
CA ARG A 124 -9.38 -7.18 -25.54
C ARG A 124 -9.35 -8.61 -24.99
N THR A 125 -9.07 -8.79 -23.70
CA THR A 125 -9.26 -10.07 -23.01
C THR A 125 -10.61 -10.09 -22.31
N ASP A 126 -11.25 -11.26 -22.33
CA ASP A 126 -12.57 -11.49 -21.72
C ASP A 126 -12.41 -11.99 -20.29
N TYR A 127 -13.08 -11.33 -19.36
CA TYR A 127 -12.99 -11.59 -17.92
C TYR A 127 -14.36 -11.94 -17.37
N ALA A 128 -14.56 -13.19 -16.99
CA ALA A 128 -15.82 -13.61 -16.36
C ALA A 128 -15.84 -13.18 -14.89
N LEU A 129 -16.91 -12.50 -14.46
CA LEU A 129 -17.13 -12.15 -13.07
C LEU A 129 -17.51 -13.42 -12.28
N VAL A 130 -16.70 -13.79 -11.29
CA VAL A 130 -16.86 -15.01 -10.50
C VAL A 130 -17.54 -14.73 -9.17
N THR A 131 -17.04 -13.73 -8.43
CA THR A 131 -17.55 -13.40 -7.10
C THR A 131 -17.67 -11.90 -6.90
N ILE A 132 -18.62 -11.51 -6.06
CA ILE A 132 -18.82 -10.15 -5.56
C ILE A 132 -18.76 -10.27 -4.03
N ASP A 133 -17.70 -9.78 -3.40
CA ASP A 133 -17.53 -9.77 -1.95
C ASP A 133 -17.67 -8.34 -1.42
N ARG A 134 -18.64 -8.09 -0.54
CA ARG A 134 -18.88 -6.76 0.04
C ARG A 134 -18.24 -6.59 1.41
N ASP A 135 -17.84 -7.70 2.05
CA ASP A 135 -17.45 -7.71 3.45
C ASP A 135 -15.96 -7.43 3.62
N SER A 136 -15.12 -7.91 2.69
CA SER A 136 -13.66 -7.79 2.79
C SER A 136 -13.07 -6.51 2.17
N THR A 137 -13.85 -5.73 1.43
CA THR A 137 -13.37 -4.61 0.59
C THR A 137 -12.49 -3.61 1.35
N ARG A 138 -12.89 -3.26 2.58
CA ARG A 138 -12.12 -2.33 3.44
C ARG A 138 -10.80 -2.91 3.90
N ALA A 139 -10.79 -4.17 4.32
CA ALA A 139 -9.58 -4.88 4.70
C ALA A 139 -8.63 -5.01 3.51
N ARG A 140 -9.15 -5.36 2.32
CA ARG A 140 -8.37 -5.43 1.08
C ARG A 140 -7.72 -4.10 0.71
N LEU A 141 -8.44 -2.98 0.76
CA LEU A 141 -7.83 -1.67 0.50
C LEU A 141 -6.74 -1.35 1.54
N ALA A 142 -6.99 -1.66 2.81
CA ALA A 142 -6.05 -1.42 3.89
C ALA A 142 -4.77 -2.27 3.75
N GLU A 143 -4.87 -3.51 3.29
CA GLU A 143 -3.73 -4.40 3.01
C GLU A 143 -2.78 -3.77 1.97
N LEU A 144 -3.30 -3.11 0.93
CA LEU A 144 -2.49 -2.40 -0.07
C LEU A 144 -1.73 -1.20 0.50
N ALA A 145 -2.22 -0.64 1.61
CA ALA A 145 -1.60 0.47 2.31
C ALA A 145 -0.55 0.03 3.33
N CYS A 146 -0.55 -1.24 3.71
CA CYS A 146 0.32 -1.75 4.76
C CYS A 146 1.77 -1.88 4.28
N VAL A 147 2.68 -1.29 5.05
CA VAL A 147 4.11 -1.53 4.88
C VAL A 147 4.43 -2.94 5.30
N SER A 148 5.09 -3.67 4.40
CA SER A 148 5.28 -5.10 4.55
C SER A 148 6.69 -5.49 4.13
N PHE A 149 7.28 -6.41 4.89
CA PHE A 149 8.50 -7.12 4.55
C PHE A 149 8.13 -8.44 3.87
N THR A 150 9.04 -9.08 3.14
CA THR A 150 8.75 -10.41 2.57
C THR A 150 9.37 -11.54 3.39
N ARG A 151 8.86 -12.76 3.18
CA ARG A 151 9.51 -14.00 3.63
C ARG A 151 11.02 -13.97 3.39
N GLY A 152 11.78 -14.48 4.36
CA GLY A 152 13.23 -14.57 4.31
C GLY A 152 13.97 -13.34 4.84
N THR A 153 13.27 -12.21 5.02
CA THR A 153 13.86 -10.98 5.56
C THR A 153 14.37 -11.21 6.99
N HIS A 154 15.64 -10.89 7.24
CA HIS A 154 16.26 -10.96 8.55
C HIS A 154 15.96 -9.70 9.36
N ILE A 155 15.34 -9.88 10.52
CA ILE A 155 15.03 -8.83 11.48
C ILE A 155 16.00 -8.92 12.66
N THR A 156 16.53 -7.78 13.08
CA THR A 156 17.49 -7.71 14.18
C THR A 156 16.78 -7.70 15.53
N LEU A 157 17.05 -8.70 16.36
CA LEU A 157 16.50 -8.85 17.70
C LEU A 157 17.23 -8.00 18.73
N ALA A 158 16.64 -7.88 19.92
CA ALA A 158 17.16 -7.10 21.06
C ALA A 158 18.61 -7.43 21.45
N ASN A 159 19.03 -8.68 21.27
CA ASN A 159 20.38 -9.17 21.58
C ASN A 159 21.36 -9.04 20.40
N GLY A 160 20.95 -8.41 19.30
CA GLY A 160 21.74 -8.27 18.08
C GLY A 160 21.74 -9.49 17.16
N ALA A 161 21.13 -10.61 17.57
CA ALA A 161 20.94 -11.75 16.67
C ALA A 161 19.93 -11.41 15.56
N GLN A 162 20.10 -12.01 14.40
CA GLN A 162 19.17 -11.87 13.29
C GLN A 162 18.28 -13.11 13.18
N LYS A 163 16.99 -12.89 12.96
CA LYS A 163 16.00 -13.95 12.81
C LYS A 163 15.13 -13.66 11.60
N ARG A 164 14.80 -14.69 10.83
CA ARG A 164 13.91 -14.54 9.68
C ARG A 164 12.52 -14.14 10.14
N ILE A 165 11.88 -13.27 9.38
CA ILE A 165 10.60 -12.69 9.75
C ILE A 165 9.51 -13.75 9.95
N GLU A 166 9.51 -14.81 9.16
CA GLU A 166 8.55 -15.91 9.29
C GLU A 166 8.72 -16.75 10.56
N ASP A 167 9.87 -16.67 11.21
CA ASP A 167 10.15 -17.40 12.45
C ASP A 167 9.82 -16.55 13.69
N LEU A 168 9.58 -15.24 13.51
CA LEU A 168 9.23 -14.33 14.60
C LEU A 168 7.89 -14.71 15.21
N ARG A 169 7.76 -14.42 16.50
CA ARG A 169 6.53 -14.65 17.26
C ARG A 169 6.13 -13.39 18.01
N VAL A 170 4.82 -13.23 18.23
CA VAL A 170 4.30 -12.22 19.15
C VAL A 170 5.00 -12.39 20.51
N GLY A 171 5.48 -11.27 21.06
CA GLY A 171 6.31 -11.23 22.28
C GLY A 171 7.83 -11.28 22.03
N ASP A 172 8.31 -11.62 20.83
CA ASP A 172 9.73 -11.48 20.50
C ASP A 172 10.14 -10.00 20.61
N ARG A 173 11.31 -9.73 21.20
CA ARG A 173 11.85 -8.36 21.36
C ARG A 173 12.76 -8.00 20.19
N VAL A 174 12.35 -7.01 19.41
CA VAL A 174 13.06 -6.50 18.24
C VAL A 174 13.83 -5.23 18.60
N LEU A 175 15.04 -5.09 18.06
CA LEU A 175 15.82 -3.87 18.21
C LEU A 175 15.16 -2.74 17.41
N THR A 176 14.76 -1.68 18.10
CA THR A 176 14.24 -0.46 17.45
C THR A 176 15.30 0.64 17.49
N ARG A 177 15.12 1.64 16.63
CA ARG A 177 16.00 2.81 16.55
C ARG A 177 15.86 3.73 17.78
N ASP A 178 14.63 4.06 18.17
CA ASP A 178 14.36 5.21 19.04
C ASP A 178 13.99 4.83 20.48
N GLU A 179 13.31 3.70 20.69
CA GLU A 179 12.71 3.34 21.98
C GLU A 179 13.38 2.09 22.61
N GLY A 180 14.59 1.75 22.19
CA GLY A 180 15.26 0.51 22.61
C GLY A 180 14.50 -0.74 22.16
N PRO A 181 14.76 -1.93 22.73
CA PRO A 181 14.11 -3.14 22.24
C PRO A 181 12.64 -3.25 22.64
N GLN A 182 11.75 -3.39 21.65
CA GLN A 182 10.28 -3.41 21.79
C GLN A 182 9.70 -4.77 21.48
N GLU A 183 8.56 -5.11 22.09
CA GLU A 183 7.87 -6.39 21.90
C GLU A 183 6.90 -6.33 20.71
N ILE A 184 6.96 -7.35 19.85
CA ILE A 184 5.97 -7.52 18.79
C ILE A 184 4.60 -7.81 19.42
N ARG A 185 3.59 -7.02 19.06
CA ARG A 185 2.19 -7.18 19.50
C ARG A 185 1.36 -7.99 18.52
N TRP A 186 1.68 -7.89 17.23
CA TRP A 186 0.98 -8.63 16.19
C TRP A 186 1.86 -8.81 14.97
N ILE A 187 1.64 -9.93 14.28
CA ILE A 187 2.27 -10.25 13.01
C ILE A 187 1.14 -10.52 12.03
N GLY A 188 1.00 -9.64 11.04
CA GLY A 188 0.16 -9.87 9.88
C GLY A 188 0.89 -10.69 8.84
N GLN A 189 0.16 -11.54 8.14
CA GLN A 189 0.67 -12.25 6.98
C GLN A 189 -0.38 -12.23 5.87
N ASN A 190 0.05 -11.87 4.66
CA ASN A 190 -0.79 -11.94 3.47
C ASN A 190 0.04 -12.43 2.28
N THR A 191 -0.55 -13.29 1.45
CA THR A 191 0.09 -13.77 0.21
C THR A 191 -0.63 -13.11 -0.95
N VAL A 192 0.10 -12.27 -1.69
CA VAL A 192 -0.47 -11.54 -2.83
C VAL A 192 0.28 -11.88 -4.11
N ARG A 193 -0.37 -11.65 -5.24
CA ARG A 193 0.29 -11.78 -6.54
C ARG A 193 1.21 -10.58 -6.75
N ALA A 194 2.46 -10.83 -7.12
CA ALA A 194 3.41 -9.76 -7.40
C ALA A 194 3.19 -9.23 -8.82
N VAL A 195 2.32 -8.24 -8.99
CA VAL A 195 1.99 -7.71 -10.33
C VAL A 195 1.92 -6.19 -10.32
N GLY A 196 2.54 -5.58 -11.32
CA GLY A 196 2.41 -4.16 -11.65
C GLY A 196 2.84 -3.24 -10.52
N GLU A 197 2.00 -2.25 -10.21
CA GLU A 197 2.30 -1.23 -9.20
C GLU A 197 2.42 -1.80 -7.77
N TYR A 198 1.87 -2.98 -7.52
CA TYR A 198 1.87 -3.67 -6.22
C TYR A 198 2.96 -4.75 -6.09
N ALA A 199 3.73 -5.00 -7.16
CA ALA A 199 4.86 -5.90 -7.13
C ALA A 199 5.93 -5.41 -6.11
N PRO A 200 6.58 -6.33 -5.37
CA PRO A 200 7.60 -5.96 -4.39
C PRO A 200 8.77 -5.20 -5.03
N ILE A 201 9.38 -4.35 -4.22
CA ILE A 201 10.63 -3.67 -4.56
C ILE A 201 11.79 -4.46 -3.96
N VAL A 202 12.73 -4.83 -4.82
CA VAL A 202 14.01 -5.44 -4.44
C VAL A 202 15.06 -4.34 -4.35
N ILE A 203 15.76 -4.28 -3.22
CA ILE A 203 16.93 -3.45 -2.99
C ILE A 203 18.10 -4.40 -2.83
N THR A 204 18.97 -4.47 -3.82
CA THR A 204 20.08 -5.45 -3.82
C THR A 204 21.05 -5.19 -2.67
N ALA A 205 21.73 -6.24 -2.21
CA ALA A 205 22.74 -6.16 -1.17
C ALA A 205 23.76 -5.02 -1.43
N GLY A 206 24.06 -4.25 -0.39
CA GLY A 206 25.00 -3.13 -0.43
C GLY A 206 24.51 -1.85 -1.10
N THR A 207 23.31 -1.82 -1.68
CA THR A 207 22.74 -0.61 -2.32
C THR A 207 22.54 0.52 -1.33
N LEU A 208 22.04 0.20 -0.13
CA LEU A 208 21.85 1.15 0.96
C LEU A 208 22.54 0.66 2.25
N HIS A 209 23.70 0.01 2.10
CA HIS A 209 24.43 -0.67 3.17
C HIS A 209 23.69 -1.85 3.84
N ASN A 210 22.61 -2.32 3.21
CA ASN A 210 21.94 -3.56 3.58
C ASN A 210 22.86 -4.78 3.36
N ALA A 211 22.81 -5.75 4.27
CA ALA A 211 23.67 -6.92 4.28
C ALA A 211 23.27 -7.95 3.20
N HIS A 212 21.97 -8.15 3.00
CA HIS A 212 21.40 -8.98 1.95
C HIS A 212 20.35 -8.20 1.17
N ASP A 213 19.84 -8.78 0.08
CA ASP A 213 18.72 -8.21 -0.66
C ASP A 213 17.54 -7.97 0.26
N LEU A 214 17.06 -6.73 0.31
CA LEU A 214 15.86 -6.36 1.04
C LEU A 214 14.71 -6.29 0.05
N ILE A 215 13.66 -7.07 0.30
CA ILE A 215 12.46 -7.10 -0.52
C ILE A 215 11.29 -6.61 0.34
N VAL A 216 10.60 -5.57 -0.13
CA VAL A 216 9.56 -4.87 0.63
C VAL A 216 8.40 -4.43 -0.26
N SER A 217 7.24 -4.12 0.34
CA SER A 217 6.14 -3.52 -0.40
C SER A 217 6.49 -2.13 -0.95
N PRO A 218 5.87 -1.69 -2.07
CA PRO A 218 6.17 -0.41 -2.71
C PRO A 218 6.11 0.83 -1.80
N GLU A 219 5.15 0.85 -0.87
CA GLU A 219 4.92 1.95 0.07
C GLU A 219 5.85 1.93 1.28
N HIS A 220 6.65 0.88 1.46
CA HIS A 220 7.49 0.71 2.63
C HIS A 220 8.54 1.83 2.71
N ARG A 221 8.56 2.58 3.82
CA ARG A 221 9.56 3.65 4.01
C ARG A 221 10.79 3.13 4.72
N LEU A 222 11.93 3.52 4.18
CA LEU A 222 13.25 3.28 4.74
C LEU A 222 13.72 4.55 5.43
N PHE A 223 14.24 4.39 6.63
CA PHE A 223 14.88 5.47 7.34
C PHE A 223 16.34 5.57 6.91
N ILE A 224 16.73 6.74 6.41
CA ILE A 224 18.08 7.02 5.96
C ILE A 224 18.60 8.26 6.67
N TYR A 225 19.76 8.12 7.29
CA TYR A 225 20.50 9.25 7.86
C TYR A 225 21.53 9.75 6.86
N GLN A 226 21.42 11.00 6.42
CA GLN A 226 22.41 11.68 5.61
C GLN A 226 23.24 12.66 6.46
N ARG A 227 24.56 12.53 6.39
CA ARG A 227 25.53 13.41 7.06
C ARG A 227 25.74 14.72 6.31
N SER A 228 25.60 14.68 4.99
CA SER A 228 25.56 15.85 4.11
C SER A 228 24.22 15.91 3.40
N ASP A 229 23.62 17.09 3.26
CA ASP A 229 22.36 17.26 2.53
C ASP A 229 22.55 17.23 1.00
N ALA A 230 23.03 16.10 0.50
CA ALA A 230 23.28 15.89 -0.93
C ALA A 230 21.99 15.73 -1.73
N LEU A 231 20.90 15.31 -1.07
CA LEU A 231 19.57 15.21 -1.66
C LEU A 231 18.84 16.57 -1.73
N GLY A 232 19.25 17.56 -0.92
CA GLY A 232 18.59 18.87 -0.84
C GLY A 232 17.29 18.84 -0.02
N ALA A 233 17.15 17.90 0.90
CA ALA A 233 16.00 17.76 1.78
C ALA A 233 16.02 18.73 2.98
N GLY A 234 17.13 19.44 3.19
CA GLY A 234 17.31 20.43 4.25
C GLY A 234 17.45 19.85 5.67
N ARG A 235 17.61 18.52 5.80
CA ARG A 235 17.65 17.80 7.08
C ARG A 235 18.44 16.50 6.99
N SER A 236 18.96 16.01 8.10
CA SER A 236 19.76 14.78 8.12
C SER A 236 18.92 13.50 8.13
N GLU A 237 17.71 13.54 8.65
CA GLU A 237 16.85 12.37 8.80
C GLU A 237 15.81 12.33 7.69
N LEU A 238 15.72 11.19 7.00
CA LEU A 238 14.86 11.00 5.85
C LEU A 238 14.06 9.71 5.98
N LEU A 239 12.78 9.76 5.65
CA LEU A 239 11.97 8.59 5.32
C LEU A 239 11.71 8.57 3.82
N VAL A 240 12.09 7.46 3.17
CA VAL A 240 12.03 7.32 1.73
C VAL A 240 11.24 6.07 1.36
N ARG A 241 10.14 6.24 0.60
CA ARG A 241 9.37 5.11 0.05
C ARG A 241 10.22 4.32 -0.94
N ALA A 242 10.19 2.99 -0.83
CA ALA A 242 10.97 2.09 -1.68
C ALA A 242 10.68 2.29 -3.18
N ARG A 243 9.43 2.51 -3.59
CA ARG A 243 9.07 2.73 -5.00
C ARG A 243 9.77 3.94 -5.63
N HIS A 244 10.07 4.99 -4.86
CA HIS A 244 10.73 6.20 -5.38
C HIS A 244 12.23 6.00 -5.60
N LEU A 245 12.79 4.87 -5.15
CA LEU A 245 14.20 4.54 -5.34
C LEU A 245 14.44 3.65 -6.57
N VAL A 246 13.37 3.21 -7.25
CA VAL A 246 13.46 2.30 -8.39
C VAL A 246 14.26 2.93 -9.52
N ASN A 247 15.36 2.27 -9.88
CA ASN A 247 16.27 2.70 -10.95
C ASN A 247 16.48 1.60 -12.01
N GLY A 248 15.80 0.47 -11.88
CA GLY A 248 15.86 -0.66 -12.83
C GLY A 248 17.14 -1.48 -12.77
N SER A 249 18.02 -1.23 -11.80
CA SER A 249 19.28 -1.97 -11.64
C SER A 249 19.48 -2.42 -10.19
N SER A 250 19.98 -1.55 -9.32
CA SER A 250 20.23 -1.85 -7.90
C SER A 250 18.97 -1.79 -7.03
N VAL A 251 17.93 -1.11 -7.52
CA VAL A 251 16.58 -1.10 -6.95
C VAL A 251 15.58 -1.29 -8.09
N TYR A 252 14.81 -2.37 -8.03
CA TYR A 252 13.89 -2.74 -9.12
C TYR A 252 12.62 -3.42 -8.60
N ARG A 253 11.56 -3.39 -9.43
CA ARG A 253 10.31 -4.11 -9.19
C ARG A 253 10.47 -5.56 -9.62
N GLN A 254 10.12 -6.50 -8.75
CA GLN A 254 10.10 -7.93 -9.08
C GLN A 254 8.67 -8.36 -9.39
N ASP A 255 8.32 -8.37 -10.68
CA ASP A 255 7.03 -8.83 -11.18
C ASP A 255 7.00 -10.36 -11.37
N GLY A 256 5.82 -10.95 -11.17
CA GLY A 256 5.54 -12.37 -11.34
C GLY A 256 5.52 -13.18 -10.05
N GLY A 257 4.70 -14.23 -10.05
CA GLY A 257 4.57 -15.16 -8.93
C GLY A 257 3.74 -14.60 -7.76
N PHE A 258 3.98 -15.17 -6.58
CA PHE A 258 3.34 -14.79 -5.33
C PHE A 258 4.39 -14.36 -4.31
N VAL A 259 4.00 -13.43 -3.45
CA VAL A 259 4.85 -12.89 -2.40
C VAL A 259 4.13 -13.01 -1.07
N ASP A 260 4.82 -13.62 -0.11
CA ASP A 260 4.40 -13.66 1.28
C ASP A 260 4.86 -12.39 1.98
N TYR A 261 3.93 -11.49 2.24
CA TYR A 261 4.13 -10.27 2.99
C TYR A 261 3.87 -10.48 4.48
N PHE A 262 4.69 -9.83 5.29
CA PHE A 262 4.61 -9.83 6.75
C PHE A 262 4.60 -8.38 7.27
N GLN A 263 3.65 -8.08 8.15
CA GLN A 263 3.57 -6.80 8.85
C GLN A 263 3.88 -7.02 10.33
N LEU A 264 4.76 -6.19 10.89
CA LEU A 264 5.06 -6.19 12.31
C LEU A 264 4.39 -5.00 12.97
N LEU A 265 3.67 -5.24 14.07
CA LEU A 265 3.02 -4.20 14.84
C LEU A 265 3.49 -4.24 16.29
N PHE A 266 3.71 -3.06 16.84
CA PHE A 266 4.19 -2.80 18.21
C PHE A 266 3.20 -1.86 18.93
N ASP A 267 3.41 -1.61 20.22
CA ASP A 267 2.56 -0.68 21.00
C ASP A 267 2.53 0.73 20.42
N SER A 268 3.66 1.16 19.88
CA SER A 268 3.83 2.41 19.13
C SER A 268 4.48 2.10 17.79
N HIS A 269 4.31 2.97 16.79
CA HIS A 269 5.04 2.85 15.52
C HIS A 269 6.55 2.90 15.77
N GLN A 270 7.28 1.94 15.17
CA GLN A 270 8.73 1.77 15.35
C GLN A 270 9.47 1.83 14.02
N ILE A 271 10.77 2.14 14.11
CA ILE A 271 11.74 1.89 13.06
C ILE A 271 12.65 0.77 13.57
N ILE A 272 12.76 -0.31 12.79
CA ILE A 272 13.53 -1.51 13.12
C ILE A 272 14.63 -1.75 12.10
N TYR A 273 15.53 -2.70 12.36
CA TYR A 273 16.60 -3.05 11.44
C TYR A 273 16.30 -4.36 10.71
N ALA A 274 15.99 -4.25 9.42
CA ALA A 274 15.74 -5.35 8.49
C ALA A 274 16.89 -5.44 7.48
N GLU A 275 17.54 -6.60 7.35
CA GLU A 275 18.76 -6.76 6.55
C GLU A 275 19.85 -5.72 6.86
N GLY A 276 19.88 -5.21 8.09
CA GLY A 276 20.81 -4.17 8.55
C GLY A 276 20.42 -2.73 8.19
N ILE A 277 19.37 -2.50 7.41
CA ILE A 277 18.84 -1.16 7.11
C ILE A 277 17.65 -0.83 8.01
N ALA A 278 17.53 0.44 8.39
CA ALA A 278 16.43 0.94 9.19
C ALA A 278 15.16 1.08 8.33
N ALA A 279 14.08 0.40 8.73
CA ALA A 279 12.82 0.35 8.01
C ALA A 279 11.66 0.50 9.00
N GLU A 280 10.58 1.13 8.56
CA GLU A 280 9.42 1.36 9.42
C GLU A 280 8.58 0.10 9.63
N THR A 281 7.84 0.05 10.73
CA THR A 281 6.89 -1.04 11.01
C THR A 281 5.47 -0.62 10.63
N LEU A 282 4.48 -1.48 10.80
CA LEU A 282 3.10 -1.09 10.53
C LEU A 282 2.69 0.11 11.41
N LEU A 283 2.32 1.21 10.76
CA LEU A 283 1.67 2.35 11.37
C LEU A 283 0.16 2.13 11.34
N VAL A 284 -0.51 2.27 12.49
CA VAL A 284 -1.96 2.16 12.58
C VAL A 284 -2.58 3.54 12.41
N ASP A 285 -3.20 3.76 11.24
CA ASP A 285 -3.93 4.97 10.91
C ASP A 285 -5.33 4.61 10.33
N PRO A 286 -6.20 5.58 10.00
CA PRO A 286 -7.52 5.26 9.44
C PRO A 286 -7.48 4.45 8.13
N ARG A 287 -6.36 4.46 7.39
CA ARG A 287 -6.18 3.72 6.14
C ARG A 287 -5.77 2.27 6.41
N THR A 288 -4.90 2.01 7.39
CA THR A 288 -4.35 0.66 7.66
C THR A 288 -5.12 -0.10 8.74
N ARG A 289 -5.80 0.59 9.66
CA ARG A 289 -6.57 -0.02 10.75
C ARG A 289 -7.54 -1.12 10.29
N PRO A 290 -8.25 -1.01 9.15
CA PRO A 290 -9.16 -2.07 8.70
C PRO A 290 -8.49 -3.40 8.36
N ALA A 291 -7.16 -3.45 8.19
CA ALA A 291 -6.42 -4.70 7.99
C ALA A 291 -6.18 -5.47 9.29
N LEU A 292 -6.40 -4.85 10.46
CA LEU A 292 -6.18 -5.48 11.75
C LEU A 292 -7.40 -6.33 12.18
N PRO A 293 -7.19 -7.42 12.93
CA PRO A 293 -8.28 -8.10 13.62
C PRO A 293 -9.06 -7.13 14.51
N ALA A 294 -10.40 -7.26 14.55
CA ALA A 294 -11.29 -6.31 15.23
C ALA A 294 -10.91 -6.07 16.71
N GLU A 295 -10.60 -7.13 17.45
CA GLU A 295 -10.20 -7.06 18.87
C GLU A 295 -8.92 -6.23 19.08
N LEU A 296 -7.96 -6.37 18.16
CA LEU A 296 -6.69 -5.65 18.20
C LEU A 296 -6.87 -4.19 17.78
N ALA A 297 -7.69 -3.95 16.76
CA ALA A 297 -8.05 -2.61 16.34
C ALA A 297 -8.68 -1.83 17.50
N GLU A 298 -9.61 -2.41 18.25
CA GLU A 298 -10.23 -1.77 19.42
C GLU A 298 -9.23 -1.53 20.56
N THR A 299 -8.37 -2.49 20.86
CA THR A 299 -7.35 -2.35 21.92
C THR A 299 -6.37 -1.22 21.62
N LEU A 300 -5.92 -1.11 20.36
CA LEU A 300 -5.04 -0.04 19.92
C LEU A 300 -5.78 1.29 19.77
N SER A 301 -7.09 1.26 19.55
CA SER A 301 -7.94 2.45 19.48
C SER A 301 -8.02 3.22 20.80
N ALA A 302 -8.07 2.49 21.91
CA ALA A 302 -7.98 3.07 23.23
C ALA A 302 -6.58 3.68 23.52
N GLY A 303 -5.55 3.24 22.79
CA GLY A 303 -4.16 3.70 22.90
C GLY A 303 -3.66 4.59 21.74
N LEU A 304 -4.53 5.02 20.80
CA LEU A 304 -4.19 5.68 19.53
C LEU A 304 -3.32 6.94 19.63
N ASN A 305 -3.11 7.49 20.82
CA ASN A 305 -2.11 8.54 21.04
C ASN A 305 -0.67 8.06 20.76
N ALA A 306 -0.39 6.75 20.82
CA ALA A 306 0.95 6.16 20.60
C ALA A 306 1.27 5.88 19.11
N HIS A 307 0.25 5.70 18.27
CA HIS A 307 0.33 5.59 16.81
C HIS A 307 -0.06 6.89 16.08
N GLY A 308 -0.37 7.96 16.81
CA GLY A 308 -0.54 9.30 16.25
C GLY A 308 0.75 9.84 15.62
N HIS A 309 0.63 10.94 14.86
CA HIS A 309 1.73 11.56 14.09
C HIS A 309 3.01 11.74 14.94
N LYS A 310 3.97 10.82 14.79
CA LYS A 310 5.30 10.94 15.41
C LYS A 310 6.18 11.88 14.57
N PRO A 311 7.19 12.54 15.19
CA PRO A 311 8.04 13.54 14.52
C PRO A 311 8.72 13.01 13.25
N HIS A 312 9.00 11.71 13.19
CA HIS A 312 9.68 11.13 12.03
C HIS A 312 8.85 11.06 10.77
N MET A 313 7.52 11.14 10.86
CA MET A 313 6.66 11.31 9.68
C MET A 313 6.87 12.67 9.00
N ALA A 314 7.33 13.69 9.73
CA ALA A 314 7.76 14.96 9.14
C ALA A 314 9.05 14.83 8.32
N TYR A 315 9.72 13.67 8.38
CA TYR A 315 10.93 13.39 7.63
C TYR A 315 10.67 12.69 6.28
N GLU A 316 9.41 12.47 5.91
CA GLU A 316 9.08 11.93 4.60
C GLU A 316 9.57 12.85 3.46
N VAL A 317 10.31 12.26 2.52
CA VAL A 317 10.84 12.95 1.36
C VAL A 317 9.81 12.91 0.23
N GLN A 318 9.55 14.08 -0.37
CA GLN A 318 8.67 14.19 -1.53
C GLN A 318 9.27 13.48 -2.75
N GLU A 319 8.42 12.87 -3.56
CA GLU A 319 8.80 12.16 -4.79
C GLU A 319 9.66 13.02 -5.72
N SER A 320 9.36 14.32 -5.83
CA SER A 320 10.09 15.27 -6.68
C SER A 320 11.59 15.39 -6.37
N LEU A 321 12.00 15.15 -5.13
CA LEU A 321 13.43 15.13 -4.74
C LEU A 321 14.12 13.80 -5.07
N LEU A 322 13.33 12.76 -5.33
CA LEU A 322 13.77 11.39 -5.58
C LEU A 322 13.56 10.95 -7.03
N ASP A 323 12.87 11.74 -7.85
CA ASP A 323 12.63 11.51 -9.29
C ASP A 323 13.93 11.65 -10.10
N ARG A 324 14.85 10.72 -9.86
CA ARG A 324 16.18 10.64 -10.45
C ARG A 324 16.79 9.25 -10.27
N PRO A 325 17.49 8.71 -11.27
CA PRO A 325 17.98 7.32 -11.23
C PRO A 325 19.12 7.09 -10.22
N ASP A 326 19.80 8.15 -9.79
CA ASP A 326 20.95 8.11 -8.88
C ASP A 326 20.57 8.34 -7.40
N ALA A 327 19.28 8.44 -7.05
CA ALA A 327 18.81 8.75 -5.70
C ALA A 327 19.39 7.79 -4.64
N ALA A 328 19.36 6.47 -4.90
CA ALA A 328 19.91 5.47 -3.98
C ALA A 328 21.43 5.64 -3.78
N GLU A 329 22.17 5.99 -4.83
CA GLU A 329 23.61 6.22 -4.74
C GLU A 329 23.95 7.49 -3.95
N ILE A 330 23.19 8.57 -4.15
CA ILE A 330 23.33 9.81 -3.38
C ILE A 330 23.13 9.51 -1.89
N LEU A 331 22.03 8.84 -1.54
CA LEU A 331 21.69 8.47 -0.18
C LEU A 331 22.76 7.57 0.47
N ARG A 332 23.28 6.59 -0.27
CA ARG A 332 24.40 5.75 0.19
C ARG A 332 25.64 6.61 0.48
N ARG A 333 26.08 7.44 -0.48
CA ARG A 333 27.29 8.27 -0.30
C ARG A 333 27.13 9.28 0.84
N ALA A 334 25.94 9.86 0.99
CA ALA A 334 25.63 10.85 2.00
C ALA A 334 25.54 10.25 3.41
N SER A 335 25.30 8.94 3.56
CA SER A 335 25.28 8.27 4.87
C SER A 335 26.66 7.82 5.35
N THR A 336 27.63 7.59 4.46
CA THR A 336 28.98 7.12 4.81
C THR A 336 29.96 8.24 5.17
N ARG A 337 29.87 9.40 4.49
CA ARG A 337 30.84 10.50 4.63
C ARG A 337 30.47 11.40 5.80
#